data_AF-A0A7S1C4K3-F1
#
_entry.id   AF-A0A7S1C4K3-F1
#
_cell.length_a   1.000
_cell.length_b   1.000
_cell.length_c   1.000
_cell.angle_alpha   90.00
_cell.angle_beta   90.00
_cell.angle_gamma   90.00
#
_symmetry.space_group_name_H-M   'P 1'
#
loop_
_entity.id
_entity.type
_entity.pdbx_description
1 polymer ?
#
loop_
_entity_poly.entity_id
_entity_poly.type
_entity_poly.pdbx_seq_one_letter_code
_entity_poly.pdbx_strand_id
1 'polypeptide(L)'
;MLSNLTSIKGHYELYSYFHADDGFWGLDRIDYTGNARASPALLPYASVRYTYKPRPDPTVQFAATGAKVVMSHRLTEITTYVEETPVRRVSLEYEQHCDTGASMLSSLEECVLVTKEAPGWNPDPQAQARFTSCFPKTVLKWTLDCATGPNAAAWVHKA
;
A
#
# COMPACT_ATOMS: atom_id res chain seq x y z
N MET A 1 -8.39 -5.80 16.28
CA MET A 1 -7.71 -4.83 15.39
C MET A 1 -7.26 -3.65 16.25
N LEU A 2 -6.11 -3.07 15.95
CA LEU A 2 -5.56 -1.94 16.71
C LEU A 2 -6.28 -0.67 16.27
N SER A 3 -6.84 0.12 17.19
CA SER A 3 -7.53 1.38 16.84
C SER A 3 -6.72 2.63 17.13
N ASN A 4 -5.88 2.59 18.16
CA ASN A 4 -5.06 3.72 18.58
C ASN A 4 -3.74 3.21 19.19
N LEU A 5 -2.66 3.93 18.89
CA LEU A 5 -1.40 3.84 19.62
C LEU A 5 -1.07 5.22 20.20
N THR A 6 -0.79 5.29 21.51
CA THR A 6 -0.40 6.55 22.17
C THR A 6 0.88 6.35 22.98
N SER A 7 1.83 7.26 22.83
CA SER A 7 3.06 7.32 23.59
C SER A 7 2.90 8.06 24.92
N ILE A 8 3.80 7.82 25.88
CA ILE A 8 3.84 8.53 27.17
C ILE A 8 4.06 10.04 27.04
N LYS A 9 4.55 10.53 25.89
CA LYS A 9 4.76 11.95 25.60
C LYS A 9 3.55 12.60 24.91
N GLY A 10 2.47 11.86 24.67
CA GLY A 10 1.24 12.36 24.08
C GLY A 10 1.15 12.25 22.57
N HIS A 11 2.21 11.82 21.87
CA HIS A 11 2.12 11.46 20.45
C HIS A 11 1.16 10.30 20.26
N TYR A 12 0.31 10.37 19.24
CA TYR A 12 -0.65 9.31 18.95
C TYR A 12 -0.84 9.06 17.45
N GLU A 13 -1.31 7.86 17.16
CA GLU A 13 -1.67 7.37 15.84
C GLU A 13 -3.07 6.75 15.91
N LEU A 14 -3.87 6.96 14.86
CA LEU A 14 -5.22 6.39 14.72
C LEU A 14 -5.25 5.45 13.52
N TYR A 15 -5.92 4.31 13.69
CA TYR A 15 -5.98 3.23 12.72
C TYR A 15 -7.44 2.98 12.33
N SER A 16 -7.72 2.96 11.03
CA SER A 16 -9.03 2.64 10.47
C SER A 16 -8.91 1.53 9.44
N TYR A 17 -10.00 0.78 9.25
CA TYR A 17 -10.00 -0.45 8.47
C TYR A 17 -11.13 -0.43 7.45
N PHE A 18 -10.81 -0.94 6.26
CA PHE A 18 -11.75 -1.21 5.19
C PHE A 18 -12.34 -2.59 5.43
N HIS A 19 -13.67 -2.69 5.25
CA HIS A 19 -14.39 -3.95 5.29
C HIS A 19 -15.20 -4.11 4.01
N ALA A 20 -15.04 -5.25 3.35
CA ALA A 20 -15.86 -5.61 2.19
C ALA A 20 -17.02 -6.53 2.62
N ASP A 21 -18.08 -6.56 1.83
CA ASP A 21 -19.30 -7.35 2.12
C ASP A 21 -19.03 -8.87 2.22
N ASP A 22 -17.92 -9.35 1.65
CA ASP A 22 -17.52 -10.76 1.66
C ASP A 22 -16.73 -11.18 2.91
N GLY A 23 -16.52 -10.26 3.85
CA GLY A 23 -15.81 -10.51 5.10
C GLY A 23 -14.31 -10.24 5.05
N PHE A 24 -13.79 -9.67 3.95
CA PHE A 24 -12.43 -9.16 3.91
C PHE A 24 -12.27 -7.92 4.80
N TRP A 25 -11.16 -7.89 5.55
CA TRP A 25 -10.73 -6.73 6.32
C TRP A 25 -9.31 -6.33 5.91
N GLY A 26 -9.12 -5.05 5.61
CA GLY A 26 -7.82 -4.45 5.29
C GLY A 26 -7.59 -3.17 6.11
N LEU A 27 -6.32 -2.81 6.32
CA LEU A 27 -5.98 -1.51 6.92
C LEU A 27 -6.29 -0.43 5.89
N ASP A 28 -7.09 0.58 6.22
CA ASP A 28 -7.53 1.62 5.28
C ASP A 28 -6.68 2.88 5.39
N ARG A 29 -6.54 3.39 6.62
CA ARG A 29 -5.83 4.64 6.88
C ARG A 29 -5.18 4.64 8.26
N ILE A 30 -3.94 5.11 8.30
CA ILE A 30 -3.22 5.48 9.53
C ILE A 30 -3.09 7.00 9.55
N ASP A 31 -3.69 7.66 10.54
CA ASP A 31 -3.45 9.07 10.83
C ASP A 31 -2.36 9.20 11.90
N TYR A 32 -1.31 9.96 11.62
CA TYR A 32 -0.15 10.13 12.49
C TYR A 32 0.24 11.61 12.62
N THR A 33 1.20 11.92 13.49
CA THR A 33 1.63 13.28 13.94
C THR A 33 0.75 13.96 15.00
N GLY A 34 -0.31 13.31 15.46
CA GLY A 34 -1.13 13.83 16.54
C GLY A 34 -0.34 13.96 17.85
N ASN A 35 -0.59 15.01 18.63
CA ASN A 35 -0.08 15.15 19.99
C ASN A 35 -1.13 15.74 20.95
N ALA A 36 -1.67 14.90 21.82
CA ALA A 36 -2.71 15.27 22.78
C ALA A 36 -2.22 16.15 23.93
N ARG A 37 -0.89 16.25 24.13
CA ARG A 37 -0.26 17.08 25.17
C ARG A 37 0.32 18.39 24.64
N ALA A 38 0.23 18.64 23.33
CA ALA A 38 0.54 19.95 22.77
C ALA A 38 -0.49 21.00 23.23
N SER A 39 -0.10 22.28 23.20
CA SER A 39 -0.99 23.40 23.52
C SER A 39 -0.96 24.42 22.38
N PRO A 40 -2.01 24.51 21.53
CA PRO A 40 -3.21 23.68 21.53
C PRO A 40 -2.93 22.22 21.16
N ALA A 41 -3.88 21.32 21.45
CA ALA A 41 -3.76 19.91 21.07
C ALA A 41 -3.55 19.79 19.55
N LEU A 42 -2.54 19.03 19.15
CA LEU A 42 -2.18 18.86 17.74
C LEU A 42 -2.96 17.68 17.17
N LEU A 43 -3.83 17.94 16.20
CA LEU A 43 -4.49 16.89 15.44
C LEU A 43 -3.52 16.28 14.41
N PRO A 44 -3.70 14.99 14.03
CA PRO A 44 -2.90 14.39 12.98
C PRO A 44 -3.14 15.15 11.67
N TYR A 45 -2.05 15.60 11.04
CA TYR A 45 -2.11 16.22 9.72
C TYR A 45 -1.41 15.38 8.66
N ALA A 46 -0.82 14.23 9.01
CA ALA A 46 -0.24 13.33 8.03
C ALA A 46 -0.94 11.98 8.08
N SER A 47 -1.08 11.33 6.93
CA SER A 47 -1.76 10.03 6.85
C SER A 47 -1.10 9.08 5.84
N VAL A 48 -1.22 7.78 6.11
CA VAL A 48 -0.93 6.71 5.13
C VAL A 48 -2.26 6.08 4.76
N ARG A 49 -2.56 6.00 3.47
CA ARG A 49 -3.82 5.44 2.95
C ARG A 49 -3.53 4.25 2.03
N TYR A 50 -4.35 3.22 2.13
CA TYR A 50 -4.15 1.95 1.45
C TYR A 50 -5.28 1.70 0.45
N THR A 51 -4.93 1.42 -0.81
CA THR A 51 -5.91 1.14 -1.85
C THR A 51 -5.88 -0.33 -2.24
N TYR A 52 -7.03 -0.97 -2.18
CA TYR A 52 -7.21 -2.37 -2.50
C TYR A 52 -7.98 -2.55 -3.81
N LYS A 53 -7.74 -3.68 -4.48
CA LYS A 53 -8.58 -4.16 -5.59
C LYS A 53 -8.97 -5.62 -5.38
N PRO A 54 -10.12 -6.06 -5.93
CA PRO A 54 -10.45 -7.48 -5.96
C PRO A 54 -9.32 -8.30 -6.58
N ARG A 55 -9.05 -9.46 -5.99
CA ARG A 55 -8.05 -10.39 -6.47
C ARG A 55 -8.72 -11.52 -7.27
N PRO A 56 -8.09 -12.01 -8.35
CA PRO A 56 -8.66 -13.07 -9.18
C PRO A 56 -8.64 -14.46 -8.50
N ASP A 57 -7.91 -14.59 -7.39
CA ASP A 57 -7.63 -15.81 -6.64
C ASP A 57 -8.09 -15.67 -5.16
N PRO A 58 -9.39 -15.50 -4.89
CA PRO A 58 -9.86 -15.33 -3.51
C PRO A 58 -9.61 -16.61 -2.70
N THR A 59 -9.04 -16.46 -1.50
CA THR A 59 -8.86 -17.59 -0.58
C THR A 59 -9.81 -17.46 0.60
N VAL A 60 -10.41 -18.58 1.01
CA VAL A 60 -11.28 -18.66 2.18
C VAL A 60 -10.61 -19.52 3.24
N GLN A 61 -10.56 -19.02 4.47
CA GLN A 61 -10.11 -19.75 5.64
C GLN A 61 -11.18 -19.69 6.72
N PHE A 62 -11.14 -20.62 7.66
CA PHE A 62 -11.99 -20.58 8.84
C PHE A 62 -11.10 -20.41 10.06
N ALA A 63 -11.40 -19.40 10.88
CA ALA A 63 -10.74 -19.22 12.16
C ALA A 63 -11.07 -20.41 13.07
N ALA A 64 -10.27 -20.63 14.12
CA ALA A 64 -10.50 -21.69 15.11
C ALA A 64 -11.90 -21.61 15.78
N THR A 65 -12.53 -20.42 15.75
CA THR A 65 -13.89 -20.17 16.22
C THR A 65 -15.00 -20.52 15.22
N GLY A 66 -14.64 -21.02 14.03
CA GLY A 66 -15.57 -21.31 12.93
C GLY A 66 -15.94 -20.09 12.07
N ALA A 67 -15.42 -18.90 12.37
CA ALA A 67 -15.68 -17.69 11.59
C ALA A 67 -14.98 -17.76 10.22
N LYS A 68 -15.72 -17.45 9.15
CA LYS A 68 -15.18 -17.34 7.79
C LYS A 68 -14.29 -16.10 7.68
N VAL A 69 -13.06 -16.29 7.21
CA VAL A 69 -12.11 -15.23 6.86
C VAL A 69 -11.85 -15.30 5.36
N VAL A 70 -12.04 -14.20 4.66
CA VAL A 70 -11.85 -14.13 3.21
C VAL A 70 -10.72 -13.18 2.88
N MET A 71 -9.82 -13.62 2.01
CA MET A 71 -8.84 -12.77 1.35
C MET A 71 -9.26 -12.62 -0.11
N SER A 72 -10.14 -11.66 -0.38
CA SER A 72 -10.72 -11.37 -1.70
C SER A 72 -10.14 -10.14 -2.36
N HIS A 73 -9.34 -9.36 -1.63
CA HIS A 73 -8.70 -8.16 -2.13
C HIS A 73 -7.19 -8.26 -1.96
N ARG A 74 -6.46 -7.52 -2.80
CA ARG A 74 -5.01 -7.31 -2.67
C ARG A 74 -4.71 -5.80 -2.64
N LEU A 75 -3.69 -5.44 -1.87
CA LEU A 75 -3.19 -4.06 -1.83
C LEU A 75 -2.59 -3.71 -3.20
N THR A 76 -2.86 -2.52 -3.71
CA THR A 76 -2.36 -2.05 -5.01
C THR A 76 -1.65 -0.72 -4.94
N GLU A 77 -1.96 0.08 -3.92
CA GLU A 77 -1.30 1.37 -3.72
C GLU A 77 -1.22 1.69 -2.23
N ILE A 78 -0.10 2.25 -1.81
CA ILE A 78 0.07 2.93 -0.51
C ILE A 78 0.42 4.37 -0.82
N THR A 79 -0.37 5.32 -0.32
CA THR A 79 -0.12 6.74 -0.54
C THR A 79 -0.01 7.49 0.78
N THR A 80 1.09 8.20 0.95
CA THR A 80 1.33 9.09 2.09
C THR A 80 0.85 10.50 1.75
N TYR A 81 0.14 11.12 2.68
CA TYR A 81 -0.41 12.45 2.56
C TYR A 81 0.11 13.35 3.68
N VAL A 82 0.32 14.62 3.34
CA VAL A 82 0.34 15.74 4.30
C VAL A 82 -0.91 16.54 4.00
N GLU A 83 -1.77 16.64 5.01
CA GLU A 83 -3.17 17.03 4.92
C GLU A 83 -3.88 16.18 3.88
N GLU A 84 -4.38 16.78 2.81
CA GLU A 84 -4.96 16.09 1.65
C GLU A 84 -4.02 16.10 0.43
N THR A 85 -2.78 16.60 0.58
CA THR A 85 -1.79 16.61 -0.50
C THR A 85 -0.99 15.31 -0.49
N PRO A 86 -1.03 14.49 -1.56
CA PRO A 86 -0.27 13.26 -1.63
C PRO A 86 1.22 13.57 -1.86
N VAL A 87 2.10 13.09 -0.99
CA VAL A 87 3.55 13.40 -1.03
C VAL A 87 4.40 12.22 -1.50
N ARG A 88 3.91 10.99 -1.31
CA ARG A 88 4.57 9.75 -1.72
C ARG A 88 3.55 8.70 -2.10
N ARG A 89 3.84 7.91 -3.12
CA ARG A 89 3.04 6.77 -3.57
C ARG A 89 3.95 5.57 -3.78
N VAL A 90 3.51 4.41 -3.32
CA VAL A 90 4.07 3.11 -3.67
C VAL A 90 2.99 2.32 -4.40
N SER A 91 3.22 1.99 -5.67
CA SER A 91 2.34 1.17 -6.50
C SER A 91 2.82 -0.27 -6.48
N LEU A 92 1.90 -1.22 -6.35
CA LEU A 92 2.18 -2.66 -6.32
C LEU A 92 1.48 -3.34 -7.50
N GLU A 93 2.24 -4.10 -8.29
CA GLU A 93 1.70 -4.91 -9.38
C GLU A 93 1.91 -6.40 -9.12
N TYR A 94 1.00 -7.19 -9.68
CA TYR A 94 0.94 -8.61 -9.45
C TYR A 94 0.83 -9.36 -10.78
N GLU A 95 1.47 -10.51 -10.84
CA GLU A 95 1.22 -11.54 -11.84
C GLU A 95 0.50 -12.74 -11.20
N GLN A 96 0.04 -13.68 -12.02
CA GLN A 96 -0.55 -14.93 -11.53
C GLN A 96 0.44 -16.08 -11.68
N HIS A 97 0.59 -16.88 -10.63
CA HIS A 97 1.30 -18.14 -10.70
C HIS A 97 0.59 -19.09 -11.66
N CYS A 98 1.34 -19.75 -12.52
CA CYS A 98 0.81 -20.50 -13.67
C CYS A 98 0.01 -21.74 -13.25
N ASP A 99 0.50 -22.45 -12.23
CA ASP A 99 -0.13 -23.71 -11.81
C ASP A 99 -1.27 -23.51 -10.82
N THR A 100 -1.24 -22.42 -10.04
CA THR A 100 -2.15 -22.22 -8.89
C THR A 100 -3.07 -21.02 -9.07
N GLY A 101 -2.81 -20.16 -10.05
CA GLY A 101 -3.52 -18.89 -10.25
C GLY A 101 -3.21 -17.82 -9.18
N ALA A 102 -2.30 -18.11 -8.24
CA ALA A 102 -2.04 -17.27 -7.09
C ALA A 102 -1.45 -15.91 -7.49
N SER A 103 -1.97 -14.82 -6.90
CA SER A 103 -1.42 -13.47 -7.07
C SER A 103 -0.04 -13.37 -6.43
N MET A 104 0.99 -13.15 -7.25
CA MET A 104 2.38 -12.95 -6.82
C MET A 104 2.80 -11.51 -7.10
N LEU A 105 3.49 -10.86 -6.16
CA LEU A 105 3.99 -9.51 -6.36
C LEU A 105 5.06 -9.53 -7.45
N SER A 106 4.82 -8.87 -8.58
CA SER A 106 5.74 -8.84 -9.72
C SER A 106 6.60 -7.58 -9.73
N SER A 107 6.08 -6.48 -9.16
CA SER A 107 6.86 -5.26 -9.03
C SER A 107 6.30 -4.28 -8.02
N LEU A 108 7.16 -3.34 -7.64
CA LEU A 108 6.78 -2.13 -6.93
C LEU A 108 7.48 -0.92 -7.53
N GLU A 109 6.79 0.22 -7.50
CA GLU A 109 7.33 1.50 -7.93
C GLU A 109 7.00 2.56 -6.89
N GLU A 110 8.01 3.29 -6.44
CA GLU A 110 7.84 4.40 -5.52
C GLU A 110 8.01 5.73 -6.26
N CYS A 111 7.03 6.62 -6.10
CA CYS A 111 7.05 7.95 -6.65
C CYS A 111 6.85 9.01 -5.56
N VAL A 112 7.49 10.16 -5.72
CA VAL A 112 7.28 11.33 -4.89
C VAL A 112 6.59 12.44 -5.68
N LEU A 113 5.82 13.25 -4.98
CA LEU A 113 5.28 14.47 -5.56
C LEU A 113 6.43 15.45 -5.78
N VAL A 114 6.59 15.94 -7.00
CA VAL A 114 7.43 17.10 -7.29
C VAL A 114 6.51 18.27 -7.56
N THR A 115 6.45 19.21 -6.63
CA THR A 115 5.88 20.53 -6.92
C THR A 115 6.87 21.25 -7.83
N LYS A 116 6.44 21.66 -9.02
CA LYS A 116 7.23 22.60 -9.82
C LYS A 116 7.19 23.94 -9.08
N GLU A 117 8.16 24.20 -8.21
CA GLU A 117 8.47 25.57 -7.84
C GLU A 117 9.18 26.21 -9.03
N ALA A 118 8.42 26.84 -9.92
CA ALA A 118 9.00 27.73 -10.91
C ALA A 118 9.39 29.04 -10.20
N PRO A 119 10.68 29.47 -10.22
CA PRO A 119 11.03 30.80 -9.74
C PRO A 119 10.37 31.83 -10.68
N GLY A 120 9.38 32.57 -10.17
CA GLY A 120 8.80 33.73 -10.85
C GLY A 120 7.61 33.49 -11.79
N TRP A 121 6.83 32.41 -11.65
CA TRP A 121 5.62 32.20 -12.47
C TRP A 121 4.34 32.06 -11.66
N ASN A 122 3.28 32.72 -12.15
CA ASN A 122 1.92 32.72 -11.62
C ASN A 122 1.39 31.28 -11.51
N PRO A 123 1.15 30.72 -10.31
CA PRO A 123 0.74 29.33 -10.19
C PRO A 123 -0.60 29.13 -10.90
N ASP A 124 -0.63 28.24 -11.91
CA ASP A 124 -1.89 27.74 -12.44
C ASP A 124 -2.64 27.05 -11.28
N PRO A 125 -3.83 27.55 -10.88
CA PRO A 125 -4.63 26.95 -9.82
C PRO A 125 -5.03 25.50 -10.11
N GLN A 126 -4.85 25.03 -11.36
CA GLN A 126 -5.14 23.68 -11.82
C GLN A 126 -3.89 22.85 -12.15
N ALA A 127 -2.69 23.28 -11.76
CA ALA A 127 -1.49 22.44 -11.81
C ALA A 127 -1.67 21.25 -10.86
N GLN A 128 -2.28 20.18 -11.37
CA GLN A 128 -2.54 18.95 -10.62
C GLN A 128 -1.21 18.42 -10.06
N ALA A 129 -1.18 18.19 -8.75
CA ALA A 129 -0.10 17.48 -8.09
C ALA A 129 0.07 16.11 -8.78
N ARG A 130 1.12 15.97 -9.60
CA ARG A 130 1.45 14.73 -10.31
C ARG A 130 2.70 14.12 -9.71
N PHE A 131 2.60 12.86 -9.33
CA PHE A 131 3.75 12.00 -9.07
C PHE A 131 4.58 11.88 -10.33
N THR A 132 5.70 12.61 -10.38
CA THR A 132 6.50 12.78 -11.61
C THR A 132 7.96 12.37 -11.42
N SER A 133 8.42 12.18 -10.18
CA SER A 133 9.74 11.63 -9.88
C SER A 133 9.55 10.26 -9.23
N CYS A 134 9.88 9.20 -9.97
CA CYS A 134 9.79 7.83 -9.50
C CYS A 134 11.18 7.21 -9.40
N PHE A 135 11.40 6.43 -8.36
CA PHE A 135 12.52 5.50 -8.31
C PHE A 135 12.35 4.45 -9.41
N PRO A 136 13.46 3.86 -9.90
CA PRO A 136 13.37 2.74 -10.82
C PRO A 136 12.48 1.64 -10.24
N LYS A 137 11.52 1.20 -11.05
CA LYS A 137 10.63 0.10 -10.70
C LYS A 137 11.43 -1.13 -10.31
N THR A 138 11.19 -1.63 -9.10
CA THR A 138 11.80 -2.87 -8.62
C THR A 138 10.96 -4.03 -9.15
N VAL A 139 11.58 -4.85 -10.01
CA VAL A 139 10.93 -6.03 -10.59
C VAL A 139 11.36 -7.25 -9.78
N LEU A 140 10.38 -8.01 -9.33
CA LEU A 140 10.57 -9.27 -8.64
C LEU A 140 10.38 -10.40 -9.65
N LYS A 141 11.26 -11.40 -9.56
CA LYS A 141 11.12 -12.64 -10.34
C LYS A 141 10.91 -13.78 -9.40
N TRP A 142 9.93 -14.62 -9.72
CA TRP A 142 9.68 -15.84 -8.99
C TRP A 142 10.45 -16.97 -9.67
N THR A 143 10.94 -17.94 -8.91
CA THR A 143 11.76 -19.04 -9.46
C THR A 143 11.00 -19.99 -10.38
N LEU A 144 9.67 -19.82 -10.48
CA LEU A 144 8.76 -20.53 -11.36
C LEU A 144 8.06 -19.49 -12.25
N ASP A 145 8.80 -18.95 -13.21
CA ASP A 145 8.23 -18.09 -14.26
C ASP A 145 7.40 -18.97 -15.22
N CYS A 146 6.25 -18.48 -15.69
CA CYS A 146 5.40 -19.21 -16.65
C CYS A 146 6.04 -19.52 -18.00
N ALA A 147 7.23 -18.97 -18.26
CA ALA A 147 8.04 -19.29 -19.44
C ALA A 147 8.68 -20.68 -19.36
N THR A 148 8.80 -21.24 -18.17
CA THR A 148 9.45 -22.53 -17.91
C THR A 148 8.42 -23.45 -17.29
N GLY A 149 7.77 -24.29 -18.11
CA GLY A 149 6.87 -25.34 -17.61
C GLY A 149 7.54 -26.21 -16.54
N PRO A 150 6.81 -27.15 -15.90
CA PRO A 150 7.21 -27.84 -14.66
C PRO A 150 8.56 -28.60 -14.68
N ASN A 151 9.25 -28.64 -15.82
CA ASN A 151 10.55 -29.29 -16.01
C ASN A 151 11.76 -28.35 -16.18
N ALA A 152 11.63 -27.03 -15.98
CA ALA A 152 12.72 -26.10 -16.28
C ALA A 152 13.39 -25.42 -15.07
N ALA A 153 13.21 -25.95 -13.86
CA ALA A 153 14.11 -25.69 -12.74
C ALA A 153 15.43 -26.49 -12.87
N ALA A 154 16.22 -26.18 -13.90
CA ALA A 154 17.64 -26.55 -13.92
C ALA A 154 18.40 -25.47 -13.13
N TRP A 155 18.75 -25.83 -11.89
CA TRP A 155 19.63 -25.06 -11.02
C TRP A 155 20.88 -24.57 -11.75
N VAL A 156 21.09 -23.26 -11.79
CA VAL A 156 22.40 -22.69 -12.07
C VAL A 156 22.76 -21.78 -10.90
N HIS A 157 23.43 -22.36 -9.90
CA HIS A 157 24.35 -21.59 -9.07
C HIS A 157 25.49 -21.13 -9.98
N LYS A 158 25.66 -19.81 -10.15
CA LYS A 158 26.95 -19.27 -10.60
C LYS A 158 27.73 -18.85 -9.35
N ALA A 159 28.91 -19.45 -9.22
CA ALA A 159 29.97 -19.11 -8.28
C ALA A 159 30.56 -17.71 -8.56
#